data_AF-A0A8S1LX20-F1
#
_entry.id   AF-A0A8S1LX20-F1
#
_cell.length_a   1.000
_cell.length_b   1.000
_cell.length_c   1.000
_cell.angle_alpha   90.00
_cell.angle_beta   90.00
_cell.angle_gamma   90.00
#
_symmetry.space_group_name_H-M   'P 1'
#
loop_
_entity.id
_entity.type
_entity.pdbx_description
1 polymer ?
#
loop_
_entity_poly.entity_id
_entity_poly.type
_entity_poly.pdbx_seq_one_letter_code
_entity_poly.pdbx_strand_id
1 'polypeptide(L)'
;MSEKKIRKKYHDKINFKLDLPDTNNKKEKARQSAKNTRQRKKAYIESLEQKCEVAQLTAELNQNKKVESKPSLVQLMEQFLIDRKQQFDMLEKAYQEGNEASIKVITNSLRFKYGISGQGRLMAINKLCELLIDLLLPMHMRYLFWVASEDVDIFKRERQSGEFYSFDLSDSQINCLNSFGLDDDQILKIQNMQQTIQEQRSHYDNLIIDIYKIQQSIIKESEKCQTIVDEIWDVLEPKQAAGLLITLDKANLLYNDRVVQNNLEKKKFIQIVQFQHQKKEPKMRFQDNNNNLISI
;
A
#
# COMPACT_ATOMS: atom_id res chain seq x y z
N MET A 1 46.86 -51.50 -97.48
CA MET A 1 45.86 -52.15 -96.58
C MET A 1 46.38 -52.08 -95.15
N SER A 2 45.70 -51.66 -94.08
CA SER A 2 44.49 -50.86 -93.85
C SER A 2 44.45 -50.62 -92.33
N GLU A 3 44.32 -49.36 -91.89
CA GLU A 3 44.30 -48.85 -90.50
C GLU A 3 43.09 -49.28 -89.63
N LYS A 4 42.44 -50.42 -89.90
CA LYS A 4 41.05 -50.63 -89.44
C LYS A 4 40.79 -51.71 -88.38
N LYS A 5 41.79 -52.24 -87.66
CA LYS A 5 41.50 -53.40 -86.76
C LYS A 5 42.17 -53.47 -85.38
N ILE A 6 42.70 -52.39 -84.78
CA ILE A 6 43.23 -52.47 -83.39
C ILE A 6 42.83 -51.28 -82.51
N ARG A 7 41.64 -50.69 -82.70
CA ARG A 7 41.06 -49.74 -81.72
C ARG A 7 39.57 -49.97 -81.49
N LYS A 8 39.19 -51.23 -81.33
CA LYS A 8 37.82 -51.62 -80.93
C LYS A 8 37.90 -52.71 -79.86
N LYS A 9 38.40 -52.38 -78.67
CA LYS A 9 38.20 -53.26 -77.49
C LYS A 9 38.35 -52.65 -76.09
N TYR A 10 38.32 -51.33 -75.90
CA TYR A 10 38.30 -50.74 -74.55
C TYR A 10 37.54 -49.41 -74.47
N HIS A 11 36.25 -49.41 -74.83
CA HIS A 11 35.38 -48.24 -74.57
C HIS A 11 34.15 -48.54 -73.73
N ASP A 12 34.14 -49.66 -73.00
CA ASP A 12 33.11 -49.90 -72.00
C ASP A 12 33.59 -49.56 -70.58
N LYS A 13 32.97 -48.50 -70.05
CA LYS A 13 32.58 -48.27 -68.66
C LYS A 13 33.69 -48.08 -67.62
N ILE A 14 34.09 -46.83 -67.41
CA ILE A 14 34.25 -46.27 -66.05
C ILE A 14 33.72 -44.84 -66.05
N ASN A 15 32.47 -44.67 -65.63
CA ASN A 15 31.90 -43.38 -65.25
C ASN A 15 32.42 -43.07 -63.83
N PHE A 16 33.56 -42.41 -63.72
CA PHE A 16 34.01 -41.86 -62.44
C PHE A 16 33.38 -40.46 -62.30
N LYS A 17 32.12 -40.40 -61.84
CA LYS A 17 31.58 -39.17 -61.27
C LYS A 17 32.35 -38.91 -59.98
N LEU A 18 33.31 -38.00 -60.06
CA LEU A 18 33.94 -37.41 -58.89
C LEU A 18 32.87 -36.53 -58.23
N ASP A 19 32.14 -37.07 -57.25
CA ASP A 19 31.19 -36.33 -56.43
C ASP A 19 31.96 -35.28 -55.62
N LEU A 20 32.13 -34.10 -56.22
CA LEU A 20 32.60 -32.91 -55.52
C LEU A 20 31.59 -32.59 -54.41
N PRO A 21 32.01 -32.54 -53.13
CA PRO A 21 31.09 -32.27 -52.04
C PRO A 21 30.50 -30.87 -52.21
N ASP A 22 29.19 -30.86 -52.40
CA ASP A 22 28.28 -29.75 -52.66
C ASP A 22 28.64 -28.47 -51.86
N THR A 23 29.53 -27.64 -52.45
CA THR A 23 30.14 -26.49 -51.79
C THR A 23 29.14 -25.39 -51.48
N ASN A 24 28.06 -25.31 -52.27
CA ASN A 24 26.93 -24.42 -52.04
C ASN A 24 26.14 -24.82 -50.78
N ASN A 25 25.97 -26.12 -50.56
CA ASN A 25 25.25 -26.64 -49.39
C ASN A 25 26.02 -26.38 -48.08
N LYS A 26 27.36 -26.41 -48.12
CA LYS A 26 28.21 -26.01 -46.99
C LYS A 26 28.14 -24.50 -46.70
N LYS A 27 28.13 -23.65 -47.74
CA LYS A 27 28.00 -22.19 -47.60
C LYS A 27 26.63 -21.79 -47.05
N GLU A 28 25.55 -22.45 -47.50
CA GLU A 28 24.19 -22.21 -47.01
C GLU A 28 24.06 -22.58 -45.53
N LYS A 29 24.60 -23.74 -45.12
CA LYS A 29 24.65 -24.16 -43.71
C LYS A 29 25.46 -23.21 -42.83
N ALA A 30 26.58 -22.69 -43.33
CA ALA A 30 27.38 -21.69 -42.62
C ALA A 30 26.62 -20.35 -42.47
N ARG A 31 25.88 -19.93 -43.51
CA ARG A 31 25.05 -18.73 -43.48
C ARG A 31 23.89 -18.85 -42.49
N GLN A 32 23.24 -20.01 -42.46
CA GLN A 32 22.15 -20.30 -41.52
C GLN A 32 22.67 -20.43 -40.08
N SER A 33 23.83 -21.05 -39.87
CA SER A 33 24.49 -21.11 -38.56
C SER A 33 24.83 -19.71 -38.03
N ALA A 34 25.42 -18.85 -38.87
CA ALA A 34 25.73 -17.47 -38.52
C ALA A 34 24.47 -16.64 -38.19
N LYS A 35 23.37 -16.86 -38.92
CA LYS A 35 22.07 -16.22 -38.64
C LYS A 35 21.52 -16.65 -37.28
N ASN A 36 21.56 -17.95 -36.98
CA ASN A 36 21.12 -18.50 -35.69
C ASN A 36 22.00 -18.00 -34.53
N THR A 37 23.31 -17.90 -34.71
CA THR A 37 24.22 -17.31 -33.71
C THR A 37 23.89 -15.84 -33.45
N ARG A 38 23.62 -15.05 -34.50
CA ARG A 38 23.22 -13.64 -34.35
C ARG A 38 21.87 -13.51 -33.63
N GLN A 39 20.91 -14.34 -33.98
CA GLN A 39 19.59 -14.34 -33.35
C GLN A 39 19.66 -14.74 -31.87
N ARG A 40 20.48 -15.75 -31.53
CA ARG A 40 20.73 -16.13 -30.12
C ARG A 40 21.42 -15.01 -29.34
N LYS A 41 22.41 -14.35 -29.93
CA LYS A 41 23.08 -13.21 -29.28
C LYS A 41 22.13 -12.03 -29.06
N LYS A 42 21.29 -11.72 -30.05
CA LYS A 42 20.28 -10.67 -29.93
C LYS A 42 19.28 -10.96 -28.81
N ALA A 43 18.72 -12.16 -28.78
CA ALA A 43 17.79 -12.57 -27.72
C ALA A 43 18.45 -12.57 -26.33
N TYR A 44 19.74 -12.94 -26.25
CA TYR A 44 20.48 -12.88 -24.99
C TYR A 44 20.68 -11.44 -24.50
N ILE A 45 21.06 -10.52 -25.39
CA ILE A 45 21.21 -9.09 -25.09
C ILE A 45 19.87 -8.50 -24.63
N GLU A 46 18.78 -8.74 -25.36
CA GLU A 46 17.43 -8.29 -24.98
C GLU A 46 17.03 -8.82 -23.60
N SER A 47 17.35 -10.08 -23.28
CA SER A 47 17.06 -10.65 -21.95
C SER A 47 17.90 -10.02 -20.83
N LEU A 48 19.13 -9.58 -21.14
CA LEU A 48 19.99 -8.90 -20.18
C LEU A 48 19.52 -7.47 -19.94
N GLU A 49 19.13 -6.76 -21.00
CA GLU A 49 18.54 -5.42 -20.92
C GLU A 49 17.26 -5.45 -20.07
N GLN A 50 16.35 -6.40 -20.30
CA GLN A 50 15.17 -6.58 -19.47
C GLN A 50 15.52 -6.87 -18.00
N LYS A 51 16.53 -7.70 -17.73
CA LYS A 51 16.97 -7.98 -16.35
C LYS A 51 17.58 -6.76 -15.68
N CYS A 52 18.33 -5.95 -16.41
CA CYS A 52 18.90 -4.70 -15.91
C CYS A 52 17.82 -3.66 -15.62
N GLU A 53 16.84 -3.51 -16.51
CA GLU A 53 15.70 -2.61 -16.31
C GLU A 53 14.88 -3.02 -15.07
N VAL A 54 14.58 -4.31 -14.93
CA VAL A 54 13.90 -4.83 -13.73
C VAL A 54 14.74 -4.59 -12.46
N ALA A 55 16.05 -4.78 -12.52
CA ALA A 55 16.94 -4.52 -11.39
C ALA A 55 17.00 -3.03 -11.02
N GLN A 56 16.99 -2.12 -12.00
CA GLN A 56 16.95 -0.68 -11.80
C GLN A 56 15.61 -0.25 -11.18
N LEU A 57 14.48 -0.69 -11.74
CA LEU A 57 13.14 -0.44 -11.19
C LEU A 57 13.00 -0.99 -9.76
N THR A 58 13.60 -2.15 -9.48
CA THR A 58 13.62 -2.75 -8.14
C THR A 58 14.49 -1.93 -7.17
N ALA A 59 15.63 -1.41 -7.64
CA ALA A 59 16.51 -0.55 -6.85
C ALA A 59 15.84 0.80 -6.53
N GLU A 60 15.15 1.41 -7.49
CA GLU A 60 14.37 2.63 -7.30
C GLU A 60 13.20 2.42 -6.33
N LEU A 61 12.45 1.31 -6.45
CA LEU A 61 11.43 0.91 -5.47
C LEU A 61 12.00 0.76 -4.06
N ASN A 62 13.20 0.19 -3.93
CA ASN A 62 13.85 -0.01 -2.65
C ASN A 62 14.49 1.28 -2.09
N GLN A 63 14.91 2.22 -2.93
CA GLN A 63 15.31 3.56 -2.51
C GLN A 63 14.11 4.39 -2.02
N ASN A 64 12.95 4.27 -2.68
CA ASN A 64 11.72 4.93 -2.23
C ASN A 64 11.20 4.40 -0.89
N LYS A 65 11.55 3.17 -0.51
CA LYS A 65 11.30 2.63 0.85
C LYS A 65 12.20 3.25 1.93
N LYS A 66 13.30 3.92 1.57
CA LYS A 66 14.24 4.57 2.50
C LYS A 66 13.89 6.03 2.81
N VAL A 67 12.84 6.59 2.21
CA VAL A 67 12.28 7.88 2.65
C VAL A 67 11.78 7.67 4.08
N GLU A 68 12.46 8.31 5.04
CA GLU A 68 12.29 8.20 6.50
C GLU A 68 11.03 7.43 6.91
N SER A 69 11.17 6.12 7.15
CA SER A 69 10.05 5.33 7.63
C SER A 69 9.74 5.80 9.04
N LYS A 70 8.81 6.75 9.18
CA LYS A 70 8.13 7.00 10.44
C LYS A 70 7.75 5.63 11.00
N PRO A 71 8.06 5.33 12.28
CA PRO A 71 7.77 4.02 12.84
C PRO A 71 6.33 3.69 12.54
N SER A 72 6.10 2.50 11.98
CA SER A 72 4.75 2.09 11.63
C SER A 72 3.90 2.10 12.91
N LEU A 73 2.60 2.35 12.78
CA LEU A 73 1.69 2.31 13.92
C LEU A 73 1.86 1.01 14.74
N VAL A 74 2.08 -0.09 14.04
CA VAL A 74 2.35 -1.41 14.64
C VAL A 74 3.59 -1.34 15.52
N GLN A 75 4.70 -0.78 15.04
CA GLN A 75 5.93 -0.62 15.82
C GLN A 75 5.73 0.31 17.02
N LEU A 76 4.97 1.40 16.87
CA LEU A 76 4.67 2.32 17.97
C LEU A 76 3.83 1.64 19.06
N MET A 77 2.83 0.87 18.66
CA MET A 77 1.97 0.12 19.59
C MET A 77 2.73 -1.03 20.26
N GLU A 78 3.56 -1.75 19.53
CA GLU A 78 4.43 -2.79 20.07
C GLU A 78 5.38 -2.22 21.12
N GLN A 79 6.04 -1.10 20.81
CA GLN A 79 6.92 -0.42 21.76
C GLN A 79 6.16 0.03 23.01
N PHE A 80 4.97 0.61 22.85
CA PHE A 80 4.11 1.01 23.96
C PHE A 80 3.77 -0.17 24.89
N LEU A 81 3.46 -1.34 24.33
CA LEU A 81 3.15 -2.54 25.10
C LEU A 81 4.39 -3.10 25.82
N ILE A 82 5.55 -3.08 25.15
CA ILE A 82 6.83 -3.51 25.73
C ILE A 82 7.20 -2.60 26.91
N ASP A 83 7.14 -1.29 26.72
CA ASP A 83 7.48 -0.31 27.75
C ASP A 83 6.53 -0.42 28.95
N ARG A 84 5.23 -0.65 28.69
CA ARG A 84 4.25 -0.89 29.75
C ARG A 84 4.63 -2.12 30.57
N LYS A 85 4.94 -3.24 29.89
CA LYS A 85 5.33 -4.50 30.55
C LYS A 85 6.56 -4.31 31.41
N GLN A 86 7.60 -3.65 30.90
CA GLN A 86 8.82 -3.38 31.67
C GLN A 86 8.54 -2.57 32.95
N GLN A 87 7.64 -1.59 32.90
CA GLN A 87 7.27 -0.84 34.11
C GLN A 87 6.52 -1.69 35.14
N PHE A 88 5.66 -2.62 34.70
CA PHE A 88 5.01 -3.56 35.61
C PHE A 88 5.99 -4.59 36.20
N ASP A 89 6.96 -5.08 35.42
CA ASP A 89 8.03 -5.97 35.91
C ASP A 89 8.88 -5.26 36.98
N MET A 90 9.20 -3.98 36.78
CA MET A 90 9.89 -3.15 37.79
C MET A 90 9.03 -2.94 39.04
N LEU A 91 7.73 -2.70 38.88
CA LEU A 91 6.81 -2.55 40.00
C LEU A 91 6.73 -3.84 40.83
N GLU A 92 6.63 -5.00 40.18
CA GLU A 92 6.58 -6.30 40.85
C GLU A 92 7.86 -6.58 41.64
N LYS A 93 9.02 -6.27 41.06
CA LYS A 93 10.30 -6.37 41.79
C LYS A 93 10.34 -5.45 43.01
N ALA A 94 9.97 -4.18 42.86
CA ALA A 94 9.94 -3.22 43.96
C ALA A 94 8.93 -3.62 45.06
N TYR A 95 7.81 -4.21 44.67
CA TYR A 95 6.79 -4.74 45.58
C TYR A 95 7.32 -5.92 46.41
N GLN A 96 8.05 -6.86 45.78
CA GLN A 96 8.67 -8.00 46.47
C GLN A 96 9.79 -7.56 47.43
N GLU A 97 10.59 -6.56 47.03
CA GLU A 97 11.66 -5.99 47.85
C GLU A 97 11.14 -5.11 49.00
N GLY A 98 9.85 -4.75 49.00
CA GLY A 98 9.26 -3.85 50.01
C GLY A 98 9.77 -2.41 49.93
N ASN A 99 10.30 -1.99 48.79
CA ASN A 99 10.87 -0.65 48.61
C ASN A 99 9.76 0.38 48.29
N GLU A 100 9.17 0.98 49.32
CA GLU A 100 8.05 1.92 49.18
C GLU A 100 8.36 3.16 48.32
N ALA A 101 9.60 3.66 48.37
CA ALA A 101 9.99 4.83 47.57
C ALA A 101 9.95 4.49 46.07
N SER A 102 10.53 3.34 45.69
CA SER A 102 10.49 2.86 44.31
C SER A 102 9.07 2.56 43.86
N ILE A 103 8.25 1.95 44.72
CA ILE A 103 6.83 1.69 44.45
C ILE A 103 6.09 2.98 44.10
N LYS A 104 6.21 4.03 44.93
CA LYS A 104 5.55 5.32 44.67
C LYS A 104 5.97 5.94 43.34
N VAL A 105 7.26 5.93 43.03
CA VAL A 105 7.79 6.50 41.78
C VAL A 105 7.26 5.74 40.56
N ILE A 106 7.30 4.41 40.59
CA ILE A 106 6.85 3.57 39.48
C ILE A 106 5.34 3.67 39.29
N THR A 107 4.55 3.61 40.36
CA THR A 107 3.09 3.75 40.29
C THR A 107 2.67 5.12 39.74
N ASN A 108 3.33 6.21 40.15
CA ASN A 108 3.07 7.55 39.59
C ASN A 108 3.45 7.63 38.11
N SER A 109 4.58 7.03 37.71
CA SER A 109 4.96 6.93 36.30
C SER A 109 3.92 6.17 35.48
N LEU A 110 3.45 5.02 35.97
CA LEU A 110 2.43 4.22 35.32
C LEU A 110 1.13 5.01 35.15
N ARG A 111 0.70 5.75 36.19
CA ARG A 111 -0.48 6.63 36.13
C ARG A 111 -0.29 7.75 35.10
N PHE A 112 0.85 8.42 35.10
CA PHE A 112 1.11 9.54 34.19
C PHE A 112 1.22 9.10 32.71
N LYS A 113 1.87 7.96 32.43
CA LYS A 113 2.09 7.50 31.06
C LYS A 113 0.93 6.68 30.50
N TYR A 114 0.40 5.77 31.32
CA TYR A 114 -0.54 4.73 30.91
C TYR A 114 -1.88 4.77 31.64
N GLY A 115 -2.05 5.70 32.58
CA GLY A 115 -3.34 5.95 33.21
C GLY A 115 -4.38 6.41 32.21
N ILE A 116 -5.60 6.62 32.69
CA ILE A 116 -6.75 6.84 31.83
C ILE A 116 -6.65 8.20 31.13
N SER A 117 -6.11 9.21 31.79
CA SER A 117 -5.70 10.51 31.21
C SER A 117 -4.21 10.58 30.85
N GLY A 118 -3.51 9.44 30.84
CA GLY A 118 -2.07 9.39 30.66
C GLY A 118 -1.62 9.88 29.28
N GLN A 119 -0.53 10.66 29.25
CA GLN A 119 -0.06 11.31 28.01
C GLN A 119 0.30 10.29 26.93
N GLY A 120 0.89 9.16 27.30
CA GLY A 120 1.23 8.09 26.36
C GLY A 120 0.00 7.45 25.73
N ARG A 121 -1.05 7.20 26.53
CA ARG A 121 -2.33 6.68 26.05
C ARG A 121 -3.01 7.66 25.10
N LEU A 122 -3.09 8.94 25.46
CA LEU A 122 -3.72 9.97 24.63
C LEU A 122 -2.97 10.15 23.30
N MET A 123 -1.63 10.14 23.34
CA MET A 123 -0.81 10.19 22.13
C MET A 123 -1.09 9.00 21.20
N ALA A 124 -1.23 7.78 21.75
CA ALA A 124 -1.57 6.60 20.95
C ALA A 124 -2.97 6.69 20.32
N ILE A 125 -3.98 7.17 21.08
CA ILE A 125 -5.34 7.40 20.58
C ILE A 125 -5.34 8.43 19.46
N ASN A 126 -4.68 9.58 19.67
CA ASN A 126 -4.57 10.63 18.66
C ASN A 126 -3.91 10.08 17.39
N LYS A 127 -2.84 9.30 17.53
CA LYS A 127 -2.15 8.74 16.38
C LYS A 127 -2.99 7.76 15.59
N LEU A 128 -3.80 6.95 16.27
CA LEU A 128 -4.76 6.05 15.64
C LEU A 128 -5.83 6.82 14.86
N CYS A 129 -6.37 7.90 15.42
CA CYS A 129 -7.34 8.75 14.76
C CYS A 129 -6.76 9.46 13.53
N GLU A 130 -5.54 10.00 13.62
CA GLU A 130 -4.83 10.58 12.45
C GLU A 130 -4.70 9.57 11.31
N LEU A 131 -4.29 8.33 11.63
CA LEU A 131 -4.12 7.29 10.62
C LEU A 131 -5.45 6.84 10.02
N LEU A 132 -6.51 6.80 10.83
CA LEU A 132 -7.85 6.52 10.33
C LEU A 132 -8.26 7.59 9.30
N ILE A 133 -8.05 8.87 9.63
CA ILE A 133 -8.34 9.99 8.72
C ILE A 133 -7.49 9.88 7.44
N ASP A 134 -6.20 9.55 7.58
CA ASP A 134 -5.31 9.38 6.43
C ASP A 134 -5.77 8.26 5.49
N LEU A 135 -6.28 7.16 6.04
CA LEU A 135 -6.75 6.02 5.25
C LEU A 135 -8.17 6.23 4.69
N LEU A 136 -8.95 7.12 5.28
CA LEU A 136 -10.33 7.38 4.91
C LEU A 136 -10.43 7.98 3.49
N LEU A 137 -9.48 8.86 3.14
CA LEU A 137 -9.46 9.54 1.83
C LEU A 137 -8.44 8.86 0.88
N PRO A 138 -8.90 8.27 -0.26
CA PRO A 138 -8.00 7.71 -1.25
C PRO A 138 -6.98 8.73 -1.75
N MET A 139 -5.72 8.29 -1.92
CA MET A 139 -4.61 9.19 -2.24
C MET A 139 -4.86 10.05 -3.49
N HIS A 140 -5.46 9.49 -4.53
CA HIS A 140 -5.78 10.20 -5.78
C HIS A 140 -6.87 11.26 -5.60
N MET A 141 -7.78 11.09 -4.63
CA MET A 141 -8.83 12.07 -4.34
C MET A 141 -8.32 13.25 -3.52
N ARG A 142 -7.22 13.10 -2.76
CA ARG A 142 -6.64 14.20 -1.97
C ARG A 142 -6.31 15.42 -2.83
N TYR A 143 -5.66 15.18 -3.96
CA TYR A 143 -5.33 16.25 -4.90
C TYR A 143 -6.58 16.84 -5.56
N LEU A 144 -7.52 15.99 -5.99
CA LEU A 144 -8.78 16.46 -6.59
C LEU A 144 -9.61 17.31 -5.63
N PHE A 145 -9.63 16.96 -4.35
CA PHE A 145 -10.33 17.73 -3.31
C PHE A 145 -9.66 19.09 -3.06
N TRP A 146 -8.33 19.15 -3.11
CA TRP A 146 -7.60 20.41 -2.99
C TRP A 146 -7.82 21.32 -4.21
N VAL A 147 -7.70 20.77 -5.42
CA VAL A 147 -8.00 21.49 -6.66
C VAL A 147 -9.40 22.06 -6.63
N ALA A 148 -10.37 21.22 -6.27
CA ALA A 148 -11.76 21.60 -6.20
C ALA A 148 -12.02 22.67 -5.13
N SER A 149 -11.23 22.74 -4.04
CA SER A 149 -11.40 23.75 -2.99
C SER A 149 -10.88 25.14 -3.36
N GLU A 150 -9.84 25.19 -4.19
CA GLU A 150 -9.20 26.43 -4.62
C GLU A 150 -9.83 26.99 -5.91
N ASP A 151 -10.89 26.36 -6.41
CA ASP A 151 -11.52 26.66 -7.72
C ASP A 151 -10.49 26.69 -8.87
N VAL A 152 -9.47 25.84 -8.76
CA VAL A 152 -8.37 25.77 -9.74
C VAL A 152 -8.80 24.90 -10.91
N ASP A 153 -8.75 25.47 -12.11
CA ASP A 153 -8.92 24.68 -13.34
C ASP A 153 -7.62 23.94 -13.66
N ILE A 154 -7.61 22.62 -13.45
CA ILE A 154 -6.46 21.74 -13.75
C ILE A 154 -6.13 21.63 -15.24
N PHE A 155 -7.01 22.11 -16.13
CA PHE A 155 -6.81 22.10 -17.57
C PHE A 155 -6.51 23.50 -18.15
N LYS A 156 -6.45 24.55 -17.30
CA LYS A 156 -6.05 25.89 -17.77
C LYS A 156 -4.61 25.86 -18.30
N ARG A 157 -4.47 26.10 -19.60
CA ARG A 157 -3.19 26.05 -20.33
C ARG A 157 -2.31 27.28 -20.10
N GLU A 158 -2.87 28.37 -19.59
CA GLU A 158 -2.14 29.63 -19.37
C GLU A 158 -2.04 29.95 -17.89
N ARG A 159 -0.80 29.98 -17.38
CA ARG A 159 -0.49 30.66 -16.13
C ARG A 159 -0.72 32.15 -16.37
N GLN A 160 -1.86 32.68 -15.94
CA GLN A 160 -1.99 34.13 -15.82
C GLN A 160 -1.07 34.58 -14.68
N SER A 161 0.08 35.10 -15.07
CA SER A 161 1.07 35.73 -14.21
C SER A 161 0.41 36.78 -13.32
N GLY A 162 0.16 36.48 -12.04
CA GLY A 162 -0.32 37.49 -11.10
C GLY A 162 -1.03 36.97 -9.86
N GLU A 163 -1.66 35.79 -9.89
CA GLU A 163 -2.40 35.30 -8.74
C GLU A 163 -1.57 34.36 -7.87
N PHE A 164 -1.54 34.70 -6.58
CA PHE A 164 -0.70 34.18 -5.52
C PHE A 164 -1.11 32.76 -5.08
N TYR A 165 -1.22 31.82 -6.01
CA TYR A 165 -1.47 30.41 -5.69
C TYR A 165 -0.15 29.64 -5.71
N SER A 166 0.34 29.28 -4.53
CA SER A 166 1.67 28.74 -4.26
C SER A 166 1.88 27.28 -4.68
N PHE A 167 1.26 26.83 -5.77
CA PHE A 167 1.39 25.45 -6.24
C PHE A 167 1.91 25.41 -7.68
N ASP A 168 3.23 25.40 -7.79
CA ASP A 168 3.92 25.11 -9.04
C ASP A 168 3.79 23.61 -9.35
N LEU A 169 2.76 23.23 -10.09
CA LEU A 169 2.84 22.01 -10.91
C LEU A 169 4.10 22.13 -11.76
N SER A 170 4.96 21.11 -11.73
CA SER A 170 6.16 21.12 -12.56
C SER A 170 5.76 21.09 -14.04
N ASP A 171 6.58 21.68 -14.92
CA ASP A 171 6.32 21.67 -16.36
C ASP A 171 6.14 20.25 -16.91
N SER A 172 6.80 19.25 -16.29
CA SER A 172 6.60 17.83 -16.60
C SER A 172 5.19 17.30 -16.30
N GLN A 173 4.55 17.77 -15.23
CA GLN A 173 3.19 17.38 -14.85
C GLN A 173 2.15 18.02 -15.77
N ILE A 174 2.34 19.29 -16.13
CA ILE A 174 1.52 20.01 -17.11
C ILE A 174 1.63 19.36 -18.49
N ASN A 175 2.85 19.03 -18.92
CA ASN A 175 3.08 18.34 -20.19
C ASN A 175 2.46 16.93 -20.21
N CYS A 176 2.45 16.22 -19.08
CA CYS A 176 1.78 14.93 -18.95
C CYS A 176 0.25 15.07 -19.12
N LEU A 177 -0.37 16.05 -18.46
CA LEU A 177 -1.81 16.34 -18.61
C LEU A 177 -2.15 16.70 -20.07
N ASN A 178 -1.32 17.51 -20.72
CA ASN A 178 -1.49 17.88 -22.12
C ASN A 178 -1.29 16.70 -23.09
N SER A 179 -0.44 15.72 -22.73
CA SER A 179 -0.19 14.54 -23.57
C SER A 179 -1.35 13.55 -23.66
N PHE A 180 -2.35 13.68 -22.79
CA PHE A 180 -3.52 12.79 -22.81
C PHE A 180 -4.43 13.02 -24.01
N GLY A 181 -4.30 14.16 -24.72
CA GLY A 181 -5.08 14.44 -25.91
C GLY A 181 -6.58 14.51 -25.65
N LEU A 182 -6.97 15.03 -24.48
CA LEU A 182 -8.38 15.18 -24.10
C LEU A 182 -9.07 16.18 -25.04
N ASP A 183 -10.27 15.83 -25.49
CA ASP A 183 -11.12 16.73 -26.26
C ASP A 183 -11.87 17.73 -25.35
N ASP A 184 -12.39 18.81 -25.94
CA ASP A 184 -13.04 19.89 -25.19
C ASP A 184 -14.31 19.41 -24.46
N ASP A 185 -15.02 18.41 -25.01
CA ASP A 185 -16.20 17.81 -24.38
C ASP A 185 -15.82 17.00 -23.13
N GLN A 186 -14.69 16.29 -23.16
CA GLN A 186 -14.12 15.56 -22.03
C GLN A 186 -13.68 16.53 -20.93
N ILE A 187 -12.99 17.62 -21.30
CA ILE A 187 -12.57 18.66 -20.35
C ILE A 187 -13.81 19.26 -19.67
N LEU A 188 -14.83 19.65 -20.45
CA LEU A 188 -16.06 20.24 -19.92
C LEU A 188 -16.80 19.26 -18.99
N LYS A 189 -16.82 17.96 -19.31
CA LYS A 189 -17.39 16.93 -18.42
C LYS A 189 -16.64 16.84 -17.10
N ILE A 190 -15.31 16.86 -17.11
CA ILE A 190 -14.50 16.79 -15.88
C ILE A 190 -14.67 18.07 -15.05
N GLN A 191 -14.75 19.23 -15.70
CA GLN A 191 -15.07 20.51 -15.03
C GLN A 191 -16.47 20.47 -14.39
N ASN A 192 -17.47 19.93 -15.07
CA ASN A 192 -18.81 19.75 -14.48
C ASN A 192 -18.82 18.78 -13.28
N MET A 193 -17.91 17.80 -13.26
CA MET A 193 -17.74 16.91 -12.10
C MET A 193 -17.09 17.62 -10.90
N GLN A 194 -16.50 18.81 -11.07
CA GLN A 194 -15.88 19.57 -9.98
C GLN A 194 -16.86 19.87 -8.85
N GLN A 195 -18.10 20.25 -9.18
CA GLN A 195 -19.14 20.47 -8.18
C GLN A 195 -19.43 19.19 -7.38
N THR A 196 -19.55 18.04 -8.06
CA THR A 196 -19.72 16.75 -7.38
C THR A 196 -18.53 16.41 -6.50
N ILE A 197 -17.30 16.70 -6.94
CA ILE A 197 -16.08 16.49 -6.14
C ILE A 197 -16.08 17.39 -4.90
N GLN A 198 -16.52 18.65 -5.01
CA GLN A 198 -16.68 19.57 -3.87
C GLN A 198 -17.73 19.05 -2.87
N GLU A 199 -18.88 18.58 -3.35
CA GLU A 199 -19.92 18.01 -2.49
C GLU A 199 -19.41 16.77 -1.73
N GLN A 200 -18.71 15.87 -2.42
CA GLN A 200 -18.08 14.70 -1.80
C GLN A 200 -17.02 15.11 -0.77
N ARG A 201 -16.20 16.12 -1.06
CA ARG A 201 -15.24 16.68 -0.09
C ARG A 201 -15.95 17.14 1.17
N SER A 202 -17.01 17.95 1.06
CA SER A 202 -17.77 18.40 2.22
C SER A 202 -18.35 17.23 3.03
N HIS A 203 -18.76 16.15 2.38
CA HIS A 203 -19.20 14.94 3.07
C HIS A 203 -18.04 14.28 3.85
N TYR A 204 -16.87 14.16 3.24
CA TYR A 204 -15.67 13.66 3.89
C TYR A 204 -15.23 14.52 5.09
N ASP A 205 -15.27 15.84 4.96
CA ASP A 205 -14.95 16.77 6.04
C ASP A 205 -15.90 16.57 7.23
N ASN A 206 -17.19 16.37 6.97
CA ASN A 206 -18.18 16.05 8.02
C ASN A 206 -17.88 14.72 8.72
N LEU A 207 -17.51 13.68 7.98
CA LEU A 207 -17.10 12.39 8.56
C LEU A 207 -15.85 12.53 9.43
N ILE A 208 -14.87 13.33 9.01
CA ILE A 208 -13.67 13.62 9.79
C ILE A 208 -14.05 14.34 11.10
N ILE A 209 -14.94 15.34 11.03
CA ILE A 209 -15.46 16.04 12.22
C ILE A 209 -16.15 15.05 13.17
N ASP A 210 -16.94 14.11 12.65
CA ASP A 210 -17.63 13.12 13.48
C ASP A 210 -16.65 12.13 14.14
N ILE A 211 -15.57 11.75 13.45
CA ILE A 211 -14.47 10.97 14.05
C ILE A 211 -13.85 11.73 15.23
N TYR A 212 -13.58 13.03 15.07
CA TYR A 212 -13.07 13.86 16.17
C TYR A 212 -14.06 13.94 17.34
N LYS A 213 -15.36 14.08 17.09
CA LYS A 213 -16.38 14.07 18.15
C LYS A 213 -16.39 12.75 18.91
N ILE A 214 -16.31 11.62 18.20
CA ILE A 214 -16.24 10.29 18.82
C ILE A 214 -14.98 10.18 19.68
N GLN A 215 -13.82 10.62 19.17
CA GLN A 215 -12.58 10.66 19.92
C GLN A 215 -12.71 11.47 21.22
N GLN A 216 -13.28 12.68 21.16
CA GLN A 216 -13.51 13.51 22.33
C GLN A 216 -14.48 12.86 23.32
N SER A 217 -15.53 12.20 22.83
CA SER A 217 -16.46 11.47 23.68
C SER A 217 -15.77 10.32 24.41
N ILE A 218 -14.89 9.57 23.74
CA ILE A 218 -14.10 8.48 24.35
C ILE A 218 -13.17 9.04 25.43
N ILE A 219 -12.50 10.17 25.17
CA ILE A 219 -11.62 10.83 26.14
C ILE A 219 -12.42 11.28 27.36
N LYS A 220 -13.56 11.94 27.16
CA LYS A 220 -14.43 12.41 28.25
C LYS A 220 -14.99 11.28 29.11
N GLU A 221 -15.45 10.19 28.51
CA GLU A 221 -15.89 9.02 29.28
C GLU A 221 -14.72 8.34 30.00
N SER A 222 -13.52 8.34 29.38
CA SER A 222 -12.30 7.86 30.04
C SER A 222 -12.00 8.69 31.29
N GLU A 223 -12.12 10.03 31.25
CA GLU A 223 -11.88 10.89 32.41
C GLU A 223 -12.80 10.57 33.60
N LYS A 224 -14.05 10.20 33.37
CA LYS A 224 -14.96 9.75 34.45
C LYS A 224 -14.44 8.49 35.15
N CYS A 225 -13.89 7.55 34.39
CA CYS A 225 -13.24 6.36 34.94
C CYS A 225 -11.98 6.73 35.74
N GLN A 226 -11.26 7.80 35.37
CA GLN A 226 -10.09 8.27 36.11
C GLN A 226 -10.47 8.72 37.52
N THR A 227 -11.61 9.39 37.70
CA THR A 227 -12.08 9.81 39.02
C THR A 227 -12.29 8.62 39.95
N ILE A 228 -12.93 7.55 39.47
CA ILE A 228 -13.14 6.32 40.26
C ILE A 228 -11.80 5.67 40.63
N VAL A 229 -10.87 5.62 39.68
CA VAL A 229 -9.54 5.06 39.90
C VAL A 229 -8.76 5.88 40.92
N ASP A 230 -8.87 7.21 40.87
CA ASP A 230 -8.22 8.12 41.82
C ASP A 230 -8.81 7.99 43.22
N GLU A 231 -10.13 7.88 43.35
CA GLU A 231 -10.80 7.60 44.62
C GLU A 231 -10.35 6.27 45.24
N ILE A 232 -10.17 5.23 44.42
CA ILE A 232 -9.61 3.95 44.88
C ILE A 232 -8.17 4.13 45.36
N TRP A 233 -7.36 4.94 44.67
CA TRP A 233 -5.97 5.17 45.05
C TRP A 233 -5.81 6.00 46.32
N ASP A 234 -6.71 6.95 46.57
CA ASP A 234 -6.66 7.79 47.77
C ASP A 234 -6.93 7.01 49.07
N VAL A 235 -7.57 5.84 48.97
CA VAL A 235 -7.88 4.97 50.11
C VAL A 235 -6.79 3.93 50.37
N LEU A 236 -5.93 3.63 49.39
CA LEU A 236 -4.96 2.55 49.46
C LEU A 236 -3.56 3.04 49.85
N GLU A 237 -2.92 2.29 50.75
CA GLU A 237 -1.49 2.50 50.99
C GLU A 237 -0.68 2.16 49.72
N PRO A 238 0.48 2.80 49.48
CA PRO A 238 1.27 2.61 48.26
C PRO A 238 1.58 1.15 47.93
N LYS A 239 1.84 0.33 48.96
CA LYS A 239 2.09 -1.11 48.81
C LYS A 239 0.82 -1.85 48.39
N GLN A 240 -0.33 -1.54 49.00
CA GLN A 240 -1.62 -2.13 48.63
C GLN A 240 -2.01 -1.74 47.21
N ALA A 241 -1.80 -0.47 46.84
CA ALA A 241 -2.05 0.03 45.50
C ALA A 241 -1.21 -0.68 44.44
N ALA A 242 0.08 -0.88 44.71
CA ALA A 242 0.96 -1.66 43.83
C ALA A 242 0.53 -3.12 43.70
N GLY A 243 0.17 -3.77 44.82
CA GLY A 243 -0.36 -5.14 44.80
C GLY A 243 -1.61 -5.25 43.93
N LEU A 244 -2.57 -4.33 44.09
CA LEU A 244 -3.78 -4.29 43.26
C LEU A 244 -3.45 -4.08 41.78
N LEU A 245 -2.57 -3.13 41.45
CA LEU A 245 -2.15 -2.86 40.06
C LEU A 245 -1.53 -4.10 39.39
N ILE A 246 -0.63 -4.79 40.08
CA ILE A 246 0.00 -6.02 39.56
C ILE A 246 -1.06 -7.11 39.35
N THR A 247 -1.98 -7.30 40.30
CA THR A 247 -3.06 -8.27 40.16
C THR A 247 -3.98 -7.94 38.98
N LEU A 248 -4.33 -6.67 38.81
CA LEU A 248 -5.18 -6.21 37.71
C LEU A 248 -4.49 -6.38 36.35
N ASP A 249 -3.19 -6.08 36.21
CA ASP A 249 -2.48 -6.28 34.94
C ASP A 249 -2.40 -7.78 34.58
N LYS A 250 -2.12 -8.66 35.54
CA LYS A 250 -2.14 -10.12 35.34
C LYS A 250 -3.53 -10.62 34.96
N ALA A 251 -4.58 -10.16 35.62
CA ALA A 251 -5.96 -10.49 35.28
C ALA A 251 -6.34 -9.97 33.88
N ASN A 252 -5.87 -8.78 33.52
CA ASN A 252 -6.10 -8.17 32.22
C ASN A 252 -5.44 -8.97 31.08
N LEU A 253 -4.24 -9.52 31.28
CA LEU A 253 -3.61 -10.41 30.29
C LEU A 253 -4.49 -11.64 30.02
N LEU A 254 -4.98 -12.29 31.07
CA LEU A 254 -5.89 -13.44 30.96
C LEU A 254 -7.24 -13.08 30.33
N TYR A 255 -7.76 -11.90 30.63
CA TYR A 255 -9.02 -11.39 30.06
C TYR A 255 -8.86 -11.04 28.58
N ASN A 256 -7.76 -10.39 28.19
CA ASN A 256 -7.49 -10.04 26.80
C ASN A 256 -7.39 -11.27 25.92
N ASP A 257 -6.79 -12.36 26.39
CA ASP A 257 -6.76 -13.63 25.64
C ASP A 257 -8.19 -14.15 25.37
N ARG A 258 -9.10 -14.05 26.35
CA ARG A 258 -10.51 -14.42 26.19
C ARG A 258 -11.29 -13.46 25.31
N VAL A 259 -11.06 -12.16 25.43
CA VAL A 259 -11.72 -11.14 24.61
C VAL A 259 -11.24 -11.19 23.17
N VAL A 260 -9.96 -11.47 22.92
CA VAL A 260 -9.44 -11.69 21.57
C VAL A 260 -10.11 -12.91 20.94
N GLN A 261 -10.28 -14.00 21.68
CA GLN A 261 -11.04 -15.17 21.22
C GLN A 261 -12.51 -14.82 20.89
N ASN A 262 -13.20 -14.11 21.78
CA ASN A 262 -14.59 -13.69 21.56
C ASN A 262 -14.74 -12.63 20.45
N ASN A 263 -13.78 -11.73 20.29
CA ASN A 263 -13.77 -10.73 19.24
C ASN A 263 -13.35 -11.31 17.88
N LEU A 264 -12.60 -12.41 17.83
CA LEU A 264 -12.38 -13.22 16.62
C LEU A 264 -13.71 -13.77 16.10
N GLU A 265 -14.60 -14.22 16.99
CA GLU A 265 -15.95 -14.67 16.62
C GLU A 265 -16.81 -13.51 16.11
N LYS A 266 -16.76 -12.33 16.76
CA LYS A 266 -17.45 -11.12 16.27
C LYS A 266 -16.87 -10.59 14.95
N LYS A 267 -15.54 -10.66 14.74
CA LYS A 267 -14.89 -10.28 13.47
C LYS A 267 -15.30 -11.22 12.33
N LYS A 268 -15.42 -12.53 12.59
CA LYS A 268 -15.98 -13.48 11.62
C LYS A 268 -17.41 -13.10 11.25
N PHE A 269 -18.23 -12.69 12.22
CA PHE A 269 -19.60 -12.23 11.96
C PHE A 269 -19.64 -10.96 11.09
N ILE A 270 -18.80 -9.95 11.37
CA ILE A 270 -18.71 -8.72 10.56
C ILE A 270 -18.24 -9.04 9.13
N GLN A 271 -17.24 -9.91 8.95
CA GLN A 271 -16.78 -10.35 7.63
C GLN A 271 -17.88 -11.11 6.86
N ILE A 272 -18.67 -11.95 7.55
CA ILE A 272 -19.81 -12.65 6.95
C ILE A 272 -20.88 -11.66 6.48
N VAL A 273 -21.20 -10.63 7.29
CA VAL A 273 -22.17 -9.58 6.92
C VAL A 273 -21.67 -8.73 5.75
N GLN A 274 -20.38 -8.38 5.71
CA GLN A 274 -19.76 -7.67 4.57
C GLN A 274 -19.77 -8.50 3.29
N PHE A 275 -19.50 -9.81 3.38
CA PHE A 275 -19.56 -10.73 2.23
C PHE A 275 -20.99 -10.97 1.73
N GLN A 276 -21.99 -10.91 2.61
CA GLN A 276 -23.40 -10.99 2.26
C GLN A 276 -23.92 -9.70 1.60
N HIS A 277 -23.41 -8.53 1.99
CA HIS A 277 -23.72 -7.27 1.31
C HIS A 277 -23.13 -7.21 -0.11
N GLN A 278 -21.91 -7.72 -0.32
CA GLN A 278 -21.30 -7.81 -1.66
C GLN A 278 -22.03 -8.77 -2.61
N LYS A 279 -22.74 -9.78 -2.09
CA LYS A 279 -23.58 -10.69 -2.91
C LYS A 279 -24.96 -10.13 -3.26
N LYS A 280 -25.40 -9.03 -2.62
CA LYS A 280 -26.73 -8.45 -2.81
C LYS A 280 -26.75 -7.25 -3.77
N GLU A 281 -25.62 -6.79 -4.29
CA GLU A 281 -25.66 -5.82 -5.38
C GLU A 281 -26.30 -6.46 -6.63
N PRO A 282 -27.40 -5.92 -7.16
CA PRO A 282 -27.97 -6.41 -8.39
C PRO A 282 -26.94 -6.21 -9.50
N LYS A 283 -26.61 -7.28 -10.23
CA LYS A 283 -25.93 -7.14 -11.53
C LYS A 283 -26.78 -6.17 -12.35
N MET A 284 -26.34 -4.92 -12.51
CA MET A 284 -26.87 -4.04 -13.54
C MET A 284 -26.64 -4.76 -14.87
N ARG A 285 -27.70 -5.35 -15.41
CA ARG A 285 -27.72 -5.81 -16.80
C ARG A 285 -27.62 -4.54 -17.63
N PHE A 286 -26.47 -4.32 -18.24
CA PHE A 286 -26.38 -3.46 -19.41
C PHE A 286 -27.36 -4.04 -20.43
N GLN A 287 -28.47 -3.32 -20.68
CA GLN A 287 -29.30 -3.59 -21.83
C GLN A 287 -28.55 -3.01 -23.03
N ASP A 288 -27.92 -3.91 -23.79
CA ASP A 288 -27.44 -3.61 -25.13
C ASP A 288 -28.65 -3.25 -26.00
N ASN A 289 -28.82 -1.96 -26.28
CA ASN A 289 -29.75 -1.48 -27.31
C ASN A 289 -29.18 -1.82 -28.69
N ASN A 290 -29.31 -3.07 -29.10
CA ASN A 290 -29.22 -3.47 -30.50
C ASN A 290 -30.54 -3.11 -31.20
N ASN A 291 -30.63 -1.87 -31.68
CA ASN A 291 -31.62 -1.50 -32.69
C ASN A 291 -31.17 -2.08 -34.04
N ASN A 292 -31.59 -3.32 -34.30
CA ASN A 292 -31.70 -3.87 -35.64
C ASN A 292 -33.09 -4.48 -35.76
N LEU A 293 -34.01 -3.76 -36.40
CA LEU A 293 -35.18 -4.35 -37.06
C LEU A 293 -35.52 -3.50 -38.28
N ILE A 294 -35.03 -4.00 -39.41
CA ILE A 294 -35.54 -3.70 -40.75
C ILE A 294 -36.88 -4.43 -40.94
N SER A 295 -37.72 -3.84 -41.80
CA SER A 295 -38.89 -4.37 -42.54
C SER A 295 -40.24 -4.47 -41.84
N ILE A 296 -41.16 -3.58 -42.22
CA ILE A 296 -42.11 -3.83 -43.33
C ILE A 296 -42.03 -2.63 -44.29
#